data_AF-A0A075KG34-F1
#
_entry.id   AF-A0A075KG34-F1
#
_cell.length_a   1.000
_cell.length_b   1.000
_cell.length_c   1.000
_cell.angle_alpha   90.00
_cell.angle_beta   90.00
_cell.angle_gamma   90.00
#
_symmetry.space_group_name_H-M   'P 1'
#
loop_
_entity.id
_entity.type
_entity.pdbx_description
1 polymer ?
#
loop_
_entity_poly.entity_id
_entity_poly.type
_entity_poly.pdbx_seq_one_letter_code
_entity_poly.pdbx_strand_id
1 'polypeptide(L)'
;MDHLTNIVNILTSTYCCWQEKREQDEVMEYLNKYLYLPHCENFIMNSVRNLKNGNTEELKKIGQEFVKHGELELASKVNTLVNGEVSISEELYTAVESYLNSSLFHKEVETHLANSIH
;
A
#
# COMPACT_ATOMS: atom_id res chain seq x y z
N MET A 1 14.99 4.17 -9.83
CA MET A 1 14.38 4.56 -8.54
C MET A 1 12.89 4.84 -8.71
N ASP A 2 12.48 5.57 -9.76
CA ASP A 2 11.09 6.03 -9.96
C ASP A 2 10.00 4.95 -9.92
N HIS A 3 10.24 3.76 -10.50
CA HIS A 3 9.25 2.68 -10.50
C HIS A 3 9.01 2.08 -9.11
N LEU A 4 10.07 1.89 -8.32
CA LEU A 4 9.96 1.34 -6.96
C LEU A 4 9.23 2.31 -6.05
N THR A 5 9.65 3.57 -6.04
CA THR A 5 9.04 4.62 -5.23
C THR A 5 7.56 4.80 -5.59
N ASN A 6 7.21 4.75 -6.88
CA ASN A 6 5.82 4.86 -7.31
C ASN A 6 4.95 3.69 -6.81
N ILE A 7 5.42 2.44 -6.91
CA ILE A 7 4.66 1.26 -6.44
C ILE A 7 4.45 1.33 -4.93
N VAL A 8 5.53 1.59 -4.18
CA VAL A 8 5.45 1.73 -2.72
C VAL A 8 4.46 2.83 -2.36
N ASN A 9 4.56 4.02 -2.96
CA ASN A 9 3.67 5.13 -2.65
C ASN A 9 2.20 4.80 -2.92
N ILE A 10 1.89 4.18 -4.08
CA ILE A 10 0.51 3.79 -4.39
C ILE A 10 -0.01 2.79 -3.35
N LEU A 11 0.79 1.79 -2.98
CA LEU A 11 0.38 0.76 -2.03
C LEU A 11 0.26 1.30 -0.60
N THR A 12 1.14 2.21 -0.18
CA THR A 12 1.05 2.91 1.10
C THR A 12 -0.24 3.73 1.17
N SER A 13 -0.51 4.58 0.17
CA SER A 13 -1.76 5.37 0.15
C SER A 13 -3.01 4.50 0.06
N THR A 14 -2.93 3.37 -0.66
CA THR A 14 -4.00 2.36 -0.72
C THR A 14 -4.25 1.77 0.66
N TYR A 15 -3.20 1.36 1.38
CA TYR A 15 -3.32 0.82 2.73
C TYR A 15 -3.95 1.84 3.68
N CYS A 16 -3.45 3.08 3.69
CA CYS A 16 -3.96 4.11 4.61
C CYS A 16 -5.44 4.40 4.38
N CYS A 17 -5.82 4.70 3.14
CA CYS A 17 -7.22 4.97 2.81
C CYS A 17 -8.12 3.77 3.14
N TRP A 18 -7.65 2.54 2.87
CA TRP A 18 -8.42 1.33 3.14
C TRP A 18 -8.60 1.05 4.64
N GLN A 19 -7.59 1.34 5.46
CA GLN A 19 -7.68 1.21 6.92
C GLN A 19 -8.59 2.28 7.53
N GLU A 20 -8.49 3.55 7.12
CA GLU A 20 -9.35 4.63 7.61
C GLU A 20 -10.85 4.35 7.42
N LYS A 21 -11.23 3.64 6.34
CA LYS A 21 -12.64 3.25 6.12
C LYS A 21 -13.06 2.03 6.95
N ARG A 22 -12.12 1.25 7.50
CA ARG A 22 -12.36 0.05 8.33
C ARG A 22 -12.27 0.32 9.82
N GLU A 23 -11.49 1.32 10.23
CA GLU A 23 -11.34 1.74 11.61
C GLU A 23 -12.53 2.62 12.04
N GLN A 24 -13.65 1.99 12.38
CA GLN A 24 -14.76 2.62 13.12
C GLN A 24 -14.70 2.36 14.63
N ASP A 25 -13.69 1.63 15.12
CA ASP A 25 -13.51 1.24 16.53
C ASP A 25 -12.27 1.90 17.14
N GLU A 26 -12.47 2.76 18.16
CA GLU A 26 -11.42 3.52 18.87
C GLU A 26 -10.31 2.62 19.48
N VAL A 27 -10.61 1.35 19.77
CA VAL A 27 -9.63 0.38 20.29
C VAL A 27 -8.68 -0.12 19.19
N MET A 28 -9.16 -0.22 17.95
CA MET A 28 -8.33 -0.54 16.80
C MET A 28 -7.38 0.61 16.49
N GLU A 29 -7.82 1.86 16.60
CA GLU A 29 -6.99 3.06 16.41
C GLU A 29 -5.73 3.06 17.30
N TYR A 30 -5.88 2.66 18.58
CA TYR A 30 -4.77 2.61 19.54
C TYR A 30 -3.81 1.43 19.30
N LEU A 31 -4.33 0.24 18.95
CA LEU A 31 -3.51 -0.93 18.59
C LEU A 31 -2.82 -0.74 17.24
N ASN A 32 -3.50 -0.10 16.30
CA ASN A 32 -2.97 0.24 15.01
C ASN A 32 -1.80 1.19 15.16
N LYS A 33 -1.80 2.20 16.03
CA LYS A 33 -0.62 3.08 16.15
C LYS A 33 0.75 2.38 16.31
N TYR A 34 0.81 1.21 16.94
CA TYR A 34 2.04 0.39 17.07
C TYR A 34 2.16 -0.75 16.05
N LEU A 35 1.05 -1.20 15.45
CA LEU A 35 1.02 -2.30 14.47
C LEU A 35 0.82 -1.83 13.02
N TYR A 36 0.54 -0.54 12.81
CA TYR A 36 0.18 0.06 11.53
C TYR A 36 1.34 -0.02 10.56
N LEU A 37 2.56 0.29 11.01
CA LEU A 37 3.76 0.19 10.19
C LEU A 37 4.04 -1.29 9.79
N PRO A 38 4.10 -2.26 10.72
CA PRO A 38 4.19 -3.68 10.37
C PRO A 38 3.07 -4.19 9.46
N HIS A 39 1.84 -3.72 9.63
CA HIS A 39 0.71 -4.12 8.77
C HIS A 39 0.81 -3.49 7.37
N CYS A 40 1.26 -2.25 7.27
CA CYS A 40 1.53 -1.57 6.00
C CYS A 40 2.65 -2.30 5.23
N GLU A 41 3.75 -2.66 5.89
CA GLU A 41 4.83 -3.46 5.31
C GLU A 41 4.34 -4.79 4.76
N ASN A 42 3.58 -5.53 5.57
CA ASN A 42 3.00 -6.80 5.17
C ASN A 42 2.04 -6.63 3.99
N PHE A 43 1.22 -5.58 4.00
CA PHE A 43 0.32 -5.26 2.90
C PHE A 43 1.08 -4.98 1.60
N ILE A 44 2.13 -4.14 1.66
CA ILE A 44 2.96 -3.80 0.51
C ILE A 44 3.65 -5.07 -0.02
N MET A 45 4.31 -5.86 0.82
CA MET A 45 5.01 -7.08 0.39
C MET A 45 4.07 -8.12 -0.22
N ASN A 46 2.90 -8.33 0.39
CA ASN A 46 1.92 -9.27 -0.14
C ASN A 46 1.36 -8.77 -1.47
N SER A 47 1.06 -7.47 -1.58
CA SER A 47 0.57 -6.85 -2.82
C SER A 47 1.59 -6.97 -3.95
N VAL A 48 2.87 -6.67 -3.70
CA VAL A 48 3.94 -6.78 -4.70
C VAL A 48 4.17 -8.25 -5.10
N ARG A 49 4.16 -9.19 -4.14
CA ARG A 49 4.23 -10.64 -4.44
C ARG A 49 3.05 -11.08 -5.30
N ASN A 50 1.85 -10.61 -5.00
CA ASN A 50 0.64 -10.94 -5.72
C ASN A 50 0.66 -10.37 -7.14
N LEU A 51 1.10 -9.12 -7.31
CA LEU A 51 1.32 -8.50 -8.63
C LEU A 51 2.32 -9.30 -9.46
N LYS A 52 3.47 -9.68 -8.88
CA LYS A 52 4.49 -10.53 -9.52
C LYS A 52 3.92 -11.87 -9.99
N ASN A 53 3.06 -12.48 -9.19
CA ASN A 53 2.47 -13.79 -9.49
C ASN A 53 1.17 -13.72 -10.33
N GLY A 54 0.71 -12.52 -10.72
CA GLY A 54 -0.55 -12.32 -11.42
C GLY A 54 -1.82 -12.48 -10.57
N ASN A 55 -1.69 -12.58 -9.25
CA ASN A 55 -2.79 -12.77 -8.29
C ASN A 55 -3.41 -11.43 -7.85
N THR A 56 -4.01 -10.68 -8.77
CA THR A 56 -4.41 -9.27 -8.51
C THR A 56 -5.82 -9.06 -7.94
N GLU A 57 -6.53 -10.13 -7.60
CA GLU A 57 -7.95 -10.07 -7.19
C GLU A 57 -8.20 -9.26 -5.92
N GLU A 58 -7.29 -9.28 -4.94
CA GLU A 58 -7.42 -8.50 -3.72
C GLU A 58 -7.33 -6.99 -4.01
N LEU A 59 -6.31 -6.56 -4.75
CA LEU A 59 -6.16 -5.16 -5.16
C LEU A 59 -7.32 -4.69 -6.04
N LYS A 60 -7.86 -5.54 -6.92
CA LYS A 60 -9.08 -5.21 -7.69
C LYS A 60 -10.28 -4.92 -6.79
N LYS A 61 -10.48 -5.73 -5.74
CA LYS A 61 -11.57 -5.50 -4.76
C LYS A 61 -11.39 -4.19 -4.02
N ILE A 62 -10.17 -3.89 -3.56
CA ILE A 62 -9.86 -2.62 -2.89
C ILE A 62 -10.10 -1.44 -3.85
N GLY A 63 -9.66 -1.52 -5.10
CA GLY A 63 -9.93 -0.51 -6.12
C GLY A 63 -11.43 -0.30 -6.36
N GLN A 64 -12.24 -1.37 -6.36
CA GLN A 64 -13.70 -1.27 -6.47
C GLN A 64 -14.34 -0.62 -5.23
N GLU A 65 -13.82 -0.90 -4.03
CA GLU A 65 -14.24 -0.21 -2.80
C GLU A 65 -13.96 1.29 -2.91
N PHE A 66 -12.78 1.69 -3.36
CA PHE A 66 -12.44 3.10 -3.60
C PHE A 66 -13.41 3.80 -4.55
N VAL A 67 -13.80 3.15 -5.67
CA VAL A 67 -14.83 3.70 -6.56
C VAL A 67 -16.16 3.91 -5.84
N LYS A 68 -16.60 2.95 -5.02
CA LYS A 68 -17.86 3.06 -4.26
C LYS A 68 -17.83 4.20 -3.24
N HIS A 69 -16.65 4.51 -2.70
CA HIS A 69 -16.46 5.56 -1.69
C HIS A 69 -16.04 6.92 -2.27
N GLY A 70 -15.93 7.05 -3.60
CA GLY A 70 -15.58 8.31 -4.28
C GLY A 70 -14.08 8.60 -4.40
N GLU A 71 -13.22 7.66 -4.01
CA GLU A 71 -11.75 7.76 -4.03
C GLU A 71 -11.20 7.45 -5.44
N LEU A 72 -11.67 8.19 -6.45
CA LEU A 72 -11.47 7.86 -7.87
C LEU A 72 -9.99 7.90 -8.31
N GLU A 73 -9.19 8.81 -7.74
CA GLU A 73 -7.76 8.91 -8.06
C GLU A 73 -6.98 7.69 -7.55
N LEU A 74 -7.25 7.27 -6.31
CA LEU A 74 -6.69 6.06 -5.72
C LEU A 74 -7.13 4.81 -6.47
N ALA A 75 -8.41 4.72 -6.83
CA ALA A 75 -8.92 3.63 -7.65
C ALA A 75 -8.20 3.55 -9.01
N SER A 76 -7.94 4.68 -9.66
CA SER A 76 -7.20 4.74 -10.92
C SER A 76 -5.75 4.25 -10.75
N LYS A 77 -5.06 4.70 -9.70
CA LYS A 77 -3.69 4.25 -9.37
C LYS A 77 -3.62 2.76 -9.04
N VAL A 78 -4.61 2.20 -8.35
CA VAL A 78 -4.69 0.75 -8.13
C VAL A 78 -4.94 0.02 -9.46
N ASN A 79 -5.77 0.59 -10.34
CA ASN A 79 -6.09 0.00 -11.64
C ASN A 79 -4.85 -0.12 -12.56
N THR A 80 -3.93 0.85 -12.53
CA THR A 80 -2.67 0.78 -13.30
C THR A 80 -1.77 -0.35 -12.80
N LEU A 81 -1.76 -0.63 -11.49
CA LEU A 81 -1.04 -1.77 -10.94
C LEU A 81 -1.62 -3.11 -11.41
N VAL A 82 -2.95 -3.29 -11.33
CA VAL A 82 -3.58 -4.60 -11.57
C VAL A 82 -3.76 -4.97 -13.04
N ASN A 83 -3.79 -3.99 -13.95
CA ASN A 83 -3.92 -4.24 -15.40
C ASN A 83 -2.61 -4.62 -16.08
N GLY A 84 -1.53 -4.80 -15.32
CA GLY A 84 -0.25 -5.27 -15.85
C GLY A 84 0.55 -4.21 -16.61
N GLU A 85 0.15 -2.92 -16.51
CA GLU A 85 1.02 -1.80 -16.94
C GLU A 85 2.31 -1.76 -16.09
N VAL A 86 2.29 -2.38 -14.91
CA VAL A 86 3.43 -2.54 -14.03
C VAL A 86 3.78 -4.02 -13.89
N SER A 87 4.82 -4.46 -14.60
CA SER A 87 5.41 -5.80 -14.43
C SER A 87 6.43 -5.80 -13.29
N ILE A 88 6.27 -6.69 -12.32
CA ILE A 88 7.21 -6.83 -11.20
C ILE A 88 8.27 -7.88 -11.56
N SER A 89 9.48 -7.42 -11.90
CA SER A 89 10.64 -8.31 -12.07
C SER A 89 11.15 -8.84 -10.72
N GLU A 90 11.94 -9.91 -10.75
CA GLU A 90 12.62 -10.43 -9.54
C GLU A 90 13.53 -9.38 -8.89
N GLU A 91 14.20 -8.58 -9.72
CA GLU A 91 15.07 -7.48 -9.29
C GLU A 91 14.26 -6.41 -8.54
N LEU A 92 13.08 -6.05 -9.07
CA LEU A 92 12.20 -5.08 -8.43
C LEU A 92 11.59 -5.63 -7.14
N TYR A 93 11.22 -6.91 -7.12
CA TYR A 93 10.75 -7.60 -5.91
C TYR A 93 11.79 -7.55 -4.79
N THR A 94 13.03 -7.93 -5.10
CA THR A 94 14.15 -7.91 -4.16
C THR A 94 14.47 -6.49 -3.69
N ALA A 95 14.38 -5.50 -4.59
CA ALA A 95 14.60 -4.11 -4.25
C ALA A 95 13.52 -3.57 -3.29
N VAL A 96 12.25 -3.94 -3.49
CA VAL A 96 11.15 -3.60 -2.55
C VAL A 96 11.40 -4.25 -1.19
N GLU A 97 11.72 -5.54 -1.15
CA GLU A 97 12.02 -6.25 0.09
C GLU A 97 13.19 -5.60 0.86
N SER A 98 14.28 -5.27 0.16
CA SER A 98 15.42 -4.60 0.76
C SER A 98 15.09 -3.18 1.24
N TYR A 99 14.21 -2.47 0.53
CA TYR A 99 13.82 -1.11 0.88
C TYR A 99 12.88 -1.09 2.10
N LEU A 100 11.92 -2.00 2.20
CA LEU A 100 11.04 -2.12 3.37
C LEU A 100 11.81 -2.51 4.63
N ASN A 101 12.85 -3.33 4.50
CA ASN A 101 13.77 -3.65 5.60
C ASN A 101 14.75 -2.51 5.94
N SER A 102 14.71 -1.39 5.21
CA SER A 102 15.63 -0.27 5.44
C SER A 102 15.07 0.73 6.45
N SER A 103 15.96 1.36 7.20
CA SER A 103 15.60 2.47 8.10
C SER A 103 15.02 3.69 7.37
N LEU A 104 15.20 3.78 6.04
CA LEU A 104 14.68 4.88 5.23
C LEU A 104 13.17 4.76 5.07
N PHE A 105 12.68 3.56 4.77
CA PHE A 105 11.25 3.30 4.64
C PHE A 105 10.49 3.63 5.93
N HIS A 106 10.99 3.18 7.09
CA HIS A 106 10.35 3.49 8.38
C HIS A 106 10.20 5.00 8.59
N LYS A 107 11.23 5.80 8.28
CA LYS A 107 11.17 7.27 8.41
C LYS A 107 10.19 7.92 7.42
N GLU A 108 10.17 7.45 6.17
CA GLU A 108 9.29 7.98 5.14
C GLU A 108 7.82 7.66 5.44
N VAL A 109 7.53 6.45 5.90
CA VAL A 109 6.19 6.06 6.33
C VAL A 109 5.79 6.77 7.61
N GLU A 110 6.63 6.80 8.65
CA GLU A 110 6.35 7.58 9.87
C GLU A 110 6.01 9.04 9.54
N THR A 111 6.74 9.66 8.60
CA THR A 111 6.46 11.02 8.15
C THR A 111 5.13 11.12 7.41
N HIS A 112 4.83 10.18 6.51
CA HIS A 112 3.58 10.18 5.76
C HIS A 112 2.37 9.98 6.67
N LEU A 113 2.49 9.09 7.67
CA LEU A 113 1.47 8.83 8.70
C LEU A 113 1.28 10.01 9.65
N ALA A 114 2.37 10.62 10.10
CA ALA A 114 2.29 11.82 10.93
C ALA A 114 1.56 12.97 10.21
N ASN A 115 1.70 13.05 8.88
CA ASN A 115 1.07 14.09 8.07
C ASN A 115 -0.37 13.77 7.63
N SER A 116 -0.86 12.54 7.81
CA SER A 116 -2.24 12.14 7.45
C SER A 116 -3.24 12.27 8.61
N ILE A 117 -2.80 12.57 9.83
CA ILE A 117 -3.65 12.77 11.03
C ILE A 117 -4.10 14.25 11.18
N HIS A 118 -4.51 14.93 10.09
CA HIS A 118 -5.05 16.30 10.15
C HIS A 118 -6.37 16.46 9.38
#